data_AF-C5K6I9-F1
#
_entry.id   AF-C5K6I9-F1
#
_cell.length_a   1.000
_cell.length_b   1.000
_cell.length_c   1.000
_cell.angle_alpha   90.00
_cell.angle_beta   90.00
_cell.angle_gamma   90.00
#
_symmetry.space_group_name_H-M   'P 1'
#
loop_
_entity.id
_entity.type
_entity.pdbx_description
1 polymer ?
#
loop_
_entity_poly.entity_id
_entity_poly.type
_entity_poly.pdbx_seq_one_letter_code
_entity_poly.pdbx_strand_id
1 'polypeptide(L)'
;MSGTNPGLGGVSQATPLPDVLTTEQLKALVPGGDEMDDTAIELLKRMGNDILDKILSDAASVAKRRKEETISLSSLEYALEREWGISIREESSPFYCGERTEEKTEPQEDTKESQGVSRG
;
A
#
# COMPACT_ATOMS: atom_id res chain seq x y z
N MET A 1 -49.46 41.52 1.38
CA MET A 1 -49.58 40.09 1.71
C MET A 1 -48.39 39.38 1.12
N SER A 2 -47.61 38.76 1.99
CA SER A 2 -46.34 38.10 1.72
C SER A 2 -46.51 36.85 0.86
N GLY A 3 -45.52 36.60 0.01
CA GLY A 3 -45.42 35.38 -0.78
C GLY A 3 -44.02 35.19 -1.33
N THR A 4 -42.98 35.38 -0.51
CA THR A 4 -41.62 34.91 -0.81
C THR A 4 -41.50 33.46 -0.34
N ASN A 5 -41.46 32.51 -1.27
CA ASN A 5 -40.95 31.16 -1.02
C ASN A 5 -39.48 31.10 -1.48
N PRO A 6 -38.51 30.93 -0.57
CA PRO A 6 -37.12 30.70 -0.93
C PRO A 6 -36.92 29.23 -1.29
N GLY A 7 -36.62 28.95 -2.56
CA GLY A 7 -36.17 27.64 -3.02
C GLY A 7 -34.74 27.37 -2.58
N LEU A 8 -34.58 26.88 -1.34
CA LEU A 8 -33.39 26.17 -0.87
C LEU A 8 -33.39 24.77 -1.49
N GLY A 9 -32.52 24.57 -2.48
CA GLY A 9 -32.39 23.29 -3.18
C GLY A 9 -31.05 23.16 -3.89
N GLY A 10 -29.97 23.67 -3.28
CA GLY A 10 -28.62 23.35 -3.72
C GLY A 10 -28.31 21.92 -3.32
N VAL A 11 -28.55 20.96 -4.21
CA VAL A 11 -27.85 19.68 -4.15
C VAL A 11 -26.37 19.99 -4.34
N SER A 12 -25.66 20.11 -3.22
CA SER A 12 -24.21 20.20 -3.22
C SER A 12 -23.70 18.85 -3.72
N GLN A 13 -23.50 18.73 -5.03
CA GLN A 13 -22.80 17.59 -5.60
C GLN A 13 -21.41 17.62 -4.97
N ALA A 14 -21.08 16.57 -4.21
CA ALA A 14 -19.70 16.36 -3.80
C ALA A 14 -18.86 16.31 -5.07
N THR A 15 -17.96 17.28 -5.24
CA THR A 15 -17.01 17.25 -6.34
C THR A 15 -16.27 15.93 -6.25
N PRO A 16 -16.27 15.09 -7.31
CA PRO A 16 -15.52 13.85 -7.28
C PRO A 16 -14.06 14.22 -6.98
N LEU A 17 -13.49 13.53 -6.00
CA LEU A 17 -12.07 13.67 -5.70
C LEU A 17 -11.29 13.27 -6.96
N PRO A 18 -10.23 14.00 -7.32
CA PRO A 18 -9.40 13.61 -8.45
C PRO A 18 -8.79 12.23 -8.20
N ASP A 19 -8.56 11.47 -9.26
CA ASP A 19 -7.83 10.20 -9.16
C ASP A 19 -6.49 10.42 -8.48
N VAL A 20 -6.19 9.57 -7.49
CA VAL A 20 -4.93 9.65 -6.72
C VAL A 20 -3.73 9.33 -7.62
N LEU A 21 -3.94 8.49 -8.64
CA LEU A 21 -2.93 8.10 -9.62
C LEU A 21 -3.41 8.42 -11.03
N THR A 22 -2.64 9.25 -11.73
CA THR A 22 -2.87 9.53 -13.14
C THR A 22 -2.36 8.39 -14.02
N THR A 23 -2.87 8.29 -15.25
CA THR A 23 -2.36 7.34 -16.26
C THR A 23 -0.85 7.49 -16.45
N GLU A 24 -0.36 8.73 -16.60
CA GLU A 24 1.06 9.01 -16.81
C GLU A 24 1.93 8.55 -15.64
N GLN A 25 1.46 8.73 -14.40
CA GLN A 25 2.17 8.24 -13.22
C GLN A 25 2.23 6.72 -13.18
N LEU A 26 1.14 6.02 -13.52
CA LEU A 26 1.13 4.56 -13.60
C LEU A 26 2.08 4.03 -14.68
N LYS A 27 2.09 4.66 -15.86
CA LYS A 27 3.01 4.30 -16.95
C LYS A 27 4.48 4.51 -16.57
N ALA A 28 4.78 5.59 -15.85
CA ALA A 28 6.14 5.87 -15.37
C ALA A 28 6.61 4.92 -14.25
N LEU A 29 5.68 4.40 -13.45
CA LEU A 29 6.01 3.51 -12.31
C LEU A 29 6.21 2.06 -12.71
N VAL A 30 5.60 1.61 -13.81
CA VAL A 30 5.63 0.20 -14.22
C VAL A 30 6.60 0.03 -15.39
N PRO A 31 7.60 -0.88 -15.30
CA PRO A 31 8.45 -1.22 -16.44
C PRO A 31 7.60 -1.68 -17.63
N GLY A 32 7.76 -1.01 -18.79
CA GLY A 32 6.92 -1.25 -19.97
C GLY A 32 5.51 -0.64 -19.87
N GLY A 33 5.29 0.31 -18.96
CA GLY A 33 3.99 0.92 -18.72
C GLY A 33 3.38 1.61 -19.95
N ASP A 34 4.20 2.07 -20.89
CA ASP A 34 3.73 2.61 -22.18
C ASP A 34 2.99 1.58 -23.05
N GLU A 35 3.27 0.29 -22.86
CA GLU A 35 2.62 -0.83 -23.55
C GLU A 35 1.46 -1.41 -22.73
N MET A 36 1.15 -0.85 -21.56
CA MET A 36 0.08 -1.34 -20.70
C MET A 36 -1.29 -1.06 -21.30
N ASP A 37 -2.15 -2.07 -21.26
CA ASP A 37 -3.54 -1.97 -21.70
C ASP A 37 -4.33 -0.94 -20.87
N ASP A 38 -5.13 -0.11 -21.54
CA ASP A 38 -5.91 0.94 -20.89
C ASP A 38 -6.85 0.40 -19.81
N THR A 39 -7.39 -0.81 -19.98
CA THR A 39 -8.25 -1.47 -18.97
C THR A 39 -7.47 -1.82 -17.72
N ALA A 40 -6.22 -2.27 -17.88
CA ALA A 40 -5.34 -2.56 -16.75
C ALA A 40 -4.99 -1.26 -15.99
N ILE A 41 -4.75 -0.17 -16.72
CA ILE A 41 -4.50 1.15 -16.13
C ILE A 41 -5.71 1.61 -15.30
N GLU A 42 -6.91 1.55 -15.85
CA GLU A 42 -8.13 1.94 -15.12
C GLU A 42 -8.39 1.05 -13.90
N LEU A 43 -8.10 -0.25 -13.99
CA LEU A 43 -8.20 -1.15 -12.85
C LEU A 43 -7.20 -0.77 -11.74
N LEU A 44 -5.95 -0.48 -12.10
CA LEU A 44 -4.92 -0.05 -11.14
C LEU A 44 -5.29 1.27 -10.46
N LYS A 45 -5.84 2.24 -11.21
CA LYS A 45 -6.35 3.50 -10.62
C LYS A 45 -7.42 3.24 -9.57
N ARG A 46 -8.42 2.42 -9.93
CA ARG A 46 -9.51 2.07 -9.00
C ARG A 46 -8.97 1.37 -7.77
N MET A 47 -8.08 0.40 -7.93
CA MET A 47 -7.46 -0.30 -6.81
C MET A 47 -6.64 0.64 -5.93
N GLY A 48 -5.91 1.59 -6.51
CA GLY A 48 -5.16 2.61 -5.77
C GLY A 48 -6.07 3.49 -4.91
N ASN A 49 -7.18 3.96 -5.47
CA ASN A 49 -8.18 4.74 -4.75
C ASN A 49 -8.83 3.89 -3.63
N ASP A 50 -9.27 2.67 -3.92
CA ASP A 50 -9.90 1.76 -2.94
C ASP A 50 -8.95 1.43 -1.77
N ILE A 51 -7.66 1.24 -2.05
CA ILE A 51 -6.62 0.99 -1.03
C ILE A 51 -6.40 2.25 -0.18
N LEU A 52 -6.28 3.43 -0.80
CA LEU A 52 -6.10 4.68 -0.06
C LEU A 52 -7.28 4.95 0.88
N ASP A 53 -8.52 4.79 0.39
CA ASP A 53 -9.73 4.96 1.20
C ASP A 53 -9.72 4.04 2.42
N LYS A 54 -9.29 2.79 2.24
CA LYS A 54 -9.18 1.83 3.34
C LYS A 54 -8.10 2.22 4.35
N ILE A 55 -6.91 2.62 3.89
CA ILE A 55 -5.82 3.11 4.76
C ILE A 55 -6.29 4.31 5.58
N LEU A 56 -6.98 5.26 4.96
CA LEU A 56 -7.51 6.44 5.64
C LEU A 56 -8.59 6.08 6.67
N SER A 57 -9.47 5.12 6.35
CA SER A 57 -10.48 4.61 7.27
C SER A 57 -9.87 3.92 8.49
N ASP A 58 -8.82 3.12 8.29
CA ASP A 58 -8.07 2.45 9.36
C ASP A 58 -7.34 3.48 10.25
N ALA A 59 -6.66 4.45 9.62
CA ALA A 59 -5.98 5.53 10.34
C ALA A 59 -6.96 6.42 11.13
N ALA A 60 -8.12 6.75 10.57
CA ALA A 60 -9.20 7.43 11.27
C ALA A 60 -9.71 6.62 12.48
N SER A 61 -9.83 5.30 12.32
CA SER A 61 -10.22 4.40 13.41
C SER A 61 -9.17 4.36 14.53
N VAL A 62 -7.87 4.44 14.19
CA VAL A 62 -6.78 4.59 15.17
C VAL A 62 -6.85 5.94 15.89
N ALA A 63 -6.98 7.04 15.15
CA ALA A 63 -7.10 8.39 15.70
C ALA A 63 -8.28 8.48 16.69
N LYS A 64 -9.44 7.93 16.31
CA LYS A 64 -10.63 7.84 17.17
C LYS A 64 -10.37 7.06 18.46
N ARG A 65 -9.66 5.92 18.39
CA ARG A 65 -9.27 5.14 19.59
C ARG A 65 -8.36 5.94 20.53
N ARG A 66 -7.54 6.84 19.97
CA ARG A 66 -6.64 7.75 20.71
C ARG A 66 -7.31 9.04 21.17
N LYS A 67 -8.59 9.24 20.83
CA LYS A 67 -9.35 10.48 21.09
C LYS A 67 -8.74 11.71 20.40
N GLU A 68 -8.09 11.50 19.25
CA GLU A 68 -7.62 12.57 18.38
C GLU A 68 -8.78 13.07 17.51
N GLU A 69 -8.85 14.38 17.29
CA GLU A 69 -9.88 15.00 16.43
C GLU A 69 -9.55 14.89 14.93
N THR A 70 -8.27 14.67 14.60
CA THR A 70 -7.76 14.53 13.24
C THR A 70 -6.82 13.33 13.13
N ILE A 71 -6.56 12.84 11.91
CA ILE A 71 -5.58 11.79 11.68
C ILE A 71 -4.17 12.38 11.88
N SER A 72 -3.53 12.04 13.00
CA SER A 72 -2.11 12.38 13.20
C SER A 72 -1.19 11.46 12.40
N LEU A 73 0.05 11.90 12.14
CA LEU A 73 1.09 11.07 11.52
C LEU A 73 1.26 9.73 12.26
N SER A 74 1.32 9.79 13.59
CA SER A 74 1.47 8.59 14.43
C SER A 74 0.30 7.60 14.36
N SER A 75 -0.90 8.07 14.00
CA SER A 75 -2.08 7.24 13.79
C SER A 75 -2.05 6.58 12.42
N LEU A 76 -1.55 7.30 11.41
CA LEU A 76 -1.33 6.78 10.06
C LEU A 76 -0.21 5.73 10.01
N GLU A 77 0.96 6.04 10.60
CA GLU A 77 2.09 5.11 10.70
C GLU A 77 1.68 3.81 11.38
N TYR A 78 0.95 3.91 12.50
CA TYR A 78 0.46 2.73 13.20
C TYR A 78 -0.50 1.90 12.34
N ALA A 79 -1.42 2.54 11.61
CA ALA A 79 -2.34 1.83 10.74
C ALA A 79 -1.58 1.11 9.60
N LEU A 80 -0.61 1.78 8.98
CA LEU A 80 0.22 1.20 7.93
C LEU A 80 1.05 0.01 8.44
N GLU A 81 1.69 0.14 9.59
CA GLU A 81 2.51 -0.93 10.15
C GLU A 81 1.67 -2.12 10.63
N ARG A 82 0.57 -1.84 11.33
CA ARG A 82 -0.19 -2.88 12.03
C ARG A 82 -1.19 -3.58 11.13
N GLU A 83 -1.94 -2.82 10.34
CA GLU A 83 -3.04 -3.36 9.53
C GLU A 83 -2.55 -3.74 8.12
N TRP A 84 -1.50 -3.07 7.62
CA TRP A 84 -0.98 -3.27 6.26
C TRP A 84 0.43 -3.89 6.22
N GLY A 85 1.14 -3.98 7.34
CA GLY A 85 2.51 -4.51 7.38
C GLY A 85 3.53 -3.61 6.65
N ILE A 86 3.20 -2.34 6.40
CA ILE A 86 4.05 -1.36 5.72
C ILE A 86 4.74 -0.52 6.79
N SER A 87 6.06 -0.66 6.93
CA SER A 87 6.85 0.19 7.83
C SER A 87 7.49 1.34 7.06
N ILE A 88 7.14 2.56 7.46
CA ILE A 88 7.77 3.77 6.96
C ILE A 88 8.86 4.14 7.98
N ARG A 89 9.98 3.42 7.96
CA ARG A 89 11.20 3.94 8.57
C ARG A 89 11.81 4.89 7.56
N GLU A 90 12.01 6.15 7.94
CA GLU A 90 12.84 7.08 7.18
C GLU A 90 14.30 6.61 7.22
N GLU A 91 14.61 5.54 6.50
CA GLU A 91 15.98 5.15 6.17
C GLU A 91 16.18 5.41 4.68
N SER A 92 16.59 6.65 4.38
CA SER A 92 17.39 7.03 3.21
C SER A 92 17.51 6.00 2.07
N SER A 93 16.53 5.88 1.18
CA SER A 93 16.78 5.44 -0.21
C SER A 93 15.53 5.57 -1.10
N PRO A 94 15.64 6.21 -2.28
CA PRO A 94 14.52 6.41 -3.20
C PRO A 94 14.13 5.17 -4.04
N PHE A 95 14.65 3.96 -3.77
CA PHE A 95 14.40 2.77 -4.62
C PHE A 95 14.31 1.44 -3.86
N TYR A 96 13.82 1.39 -2.61
CA TYR A 96 13.78 0.11 -1.90
C TYR A 96 12.61 -0.78 -2.37
N CYS A 97 12.87 -1.65 -3.35
CA CYS A 97 12.14 -2.92 -3.51
C CYS A 97 12.68 -3.88 -2.45
N GLY A 98 11.82 -4.33 -1.53
CA GLY A 98 12.21 -5.23 -0.46
C GLY A 98 12.96 -6.45 -0.99
N GLU A 99 14.24 -6.58 -0.64
CA GLU A 99 14.94 -7.84 -0.82
C GLU A 99 14.36 -8.84 0.18
N ARG A 100 13.66 -9.84 -0.35
CA ARG A 100 13.39 -11.08 0.39
C ARG A 100 14.72 -11.79 0.51
N THR A 101 15.35 -11.73 1.68
CA THR A 101 16.53 -12.55 1.99
C THR A 101 16.08 -14.02 1.92
N GLU A 102 16.31 -14.68 0.79
CA GLU A 102 16.31 -16.13 0.75
C GLU A 102 17.53 -16.60 1.55
N GLU A 103 17.31 -16.95 2.81
CA GLU A 103 18.24 -17.78 3.56
C GLU A 103 18.21 -19.19 2.91
N LYS A 104 18.99 -19.38 1.85
CA LYS A 104 19.36 -20.71 1.36
C LYS A 104 20.59 -21.16 2.13
N THR A 105 20.32 -21.95 3.16
CA THR A 105 21.30 -22.80 3.84
C THR A 105 22.01 -23.67 2.80
N GLU A 106 23.32 -23.47 2.60
CA GLU A 106 24.16 -24.46 1.91
C GLU A 106 24.23 -25.73 2.75
N PRO A 107 24.04 -26.94 2.18
CA PRO A 107 24.32 -28.17 2.90
C PRO A 107 25.84 -28.36 3.03
N GLN A 108 26.32 -28.44 4.28
CA GLN A 108 27.67 -28.95 4.58
C GLN A 108 27.79 -30.41 4.12
N GLU A 109 28.68 -30.68 3.15
CA GLU A 109 29.21 -32.03 2.91
C GLU A 109 30.12 -32.42 4.08
N ASP A 110 29.53 -33.09 5.08
CA ASP A 110 30.32 -33.75 6.11
C ASP A 110 30.97 -35.02 5.52
N THR A 111 32.28 -34.93 5.42
CA THR A 111 33.19 -36.00 5.05
C THR A 111 33.14 -37.10 6.13
N LYS A 112 32.68 -38.31 5.79
CA LYS A 112 32.86 -39.50 6.64
C LYS A 112 33.58 -40.63 5.90
N GLU A 113 34.89 -40.64 6.13
CA GLU A 113 35.71 -41.79 6.52
C GLU A 113 35.15 -43.18 6.17
N SER A 114 35.69 -43.78 5.10
CA SER A 114 35.52 -45.20 4.80
C SER A 114 36.41 -46.06 5.70
N GLN A 115 35.82 -46.68 6.73
CA GLN A 115 36.44 -47.83 7.40
C GLN A 115 36.02 -49.12 6.70
N GLY A 116 36.88 -49.60 5.80
CA GLY A 116 36.77 -50.91 5.19
C GLY A 116 37.20 -52.00 6.17
N VAL A 117 36.23 -52.66 6.80
CA VAL A 117 36.40 -53.97 7.44
C VAL A 117 36.31 -55.03 6.35
N SER A 118 37.31 -55.89 6.21
CA SER A 118 37.13 -57.18 5.54
C SER A 118 37.96 -58.26 6.23
N ARG A 119 37.23 -59.22 6.78
CA ARG A 119 37.71 -60.52 7.25
C ARG A 119 37.94 -61.43 6.03
N GLY A 120 39.03 -62.18 6.06
CA GLY A 120 39.33 -63.33 5.21
C GLY A 120 40.44 -64.13 5.87
#